data_AF-A0A972Q9X8-F1
#
_entry.id   AF-A0A972Q9X8-F1
#
_cell.length_a   1.000
_cell.length_b   1.000
_cell.length_c   1.000
_cell.angle_alpha   90.00
_cell.angle_beta   90.00
_cell.angle_gamma   90.00
#
_symmetry.space_group_name_H-M   'P 1'
#
loop_
_entity.id
_entity.type
_entity.pdbx_description
1 polymer ?
#
loop_
_entity_poly.entity_id
_entity_poly.type
_entity_poly.pdbx_seq_one_letter_code
_entity_poly.pdbx_strand_id
1 'polypeptide(L)'
;MSWTDSATVKKHLMQSDVAVGSVENEEHTLWGTDSVQLNSAVITSGSEEVKTMDLNTPYEEGSQILNGYNWRALDHSDIVPGSVVVTDDALRSTVHIEGTDYVVDYEEGNIRRAVGGSIGDGAEVYIWYLYYTVHIKDTDYTIDYTSGALTRINGGGIANGGIVYVDYTTTASTIPDALISEAITEAEDKILARLAEGYDAGSSDQGLKTGATELAIAIICNAKAMDIMNRLHSNSSDDMTEQWREMSLRYQNQAWNTLSRFLAKPAIRSAKTQVNMNLHR
;
A
#
# COMPACT_ATOMS: atom_id res chain seq x y z
N MET A 1 34.07 -10.62 -0.17
CA MET A 1 33.54 -9.42 -0.86
C MET A 1 32.10 -9.72 -1.20
N SER A 2 31.22 -8.74 -1.10
CA SER A 2 29.81 -8.90 -1.49
C SER A 2 29.68 -8.56 -2.98
N TRP A 3 28.85 -9.31 -3.71
CA TRP A 3 28.54 -9.05 -5.11
C TRP A 3 27.60 -7.85 -5.30
N THR A 4 26.86 -7.47 -4.26
CA THR A 4 25.98 -6.28 -4.26
C THR A 4 26.22 -5.42 -3.02
N ASP A 5 25.51 -4.30 -2.91
CA ASP A 5 25.57 -3.42 -1.74
C ASP A 5 24.22 -2.76 -1.50
N SER A 6 24.05 -2.21 -0.29
CA SER A 6 22.79 -1.58 0.11
C SER A 6 22.41 -0.40 -0.78
N ALA A 7 23.40 0.33 -1.32
CA ALA A 7 23.13 1.47 -2.20
C ALA A 7 22.51 1.01 -3.54
N THR A 8 23.03 -0.08 -4.11
CA THR A 8 22.54 -0.69 -5.35
C THR A 8 21.14 -1.27 -5.16
N VAL A 9 20.92 -1.99 -4.06
CA VAL A 9 19.59 -2.55 -3.73
C VAL A 9 18.55 -1.43 -3.53
N LYS A 10 18.87 -0.40 -2.75
CA LYS A 10 17.99 0.77 -2.55
C LYS A 10 17.64 1.45 -3.86
N LYS A 11 18.64 1.69 -4.71
CA LYS A 11 18.42 2.30 -6.03
C LYS A 11 17.44 1.48 -6.86
N HIS A 12 17.58 0.16 -6.88
CA HIS A 12 16.67 -0.71 -7.62
C HIS A 12 15.25 -0.70 -7.04
N LEU A 13 15.10 -0.74 -5.71
CA LEU A 13 13.79 -0.64 -5.05
C LEU A 13 13.08 0.69 -5.35
N MET A 14 13.82 1.79 -5.41
CA MET A 14 13.25 3.10 -5.76
C MET A 14 12.83 3.18 -7.24
N GLN A 15 13.51 2.45 -8.13
CA GLN A 15 13.23 2.45 -9.57
C GLN A 15 12.11 1.50 -9.97
N SER A 16 11.72 0.58 -9.11
CA SER A 16 10.78 -0.49 -9.44
C SER A 16 9.33 -0.16 -9.17
N ASP A 17 8.99 1.12 -8.94
CA ASP A 17 7.65 1.61 -8.56
C ASP A 17 7.01 0.66 -7.55
N VAL A 18 7.81 0.25 -6.56
CA VAL A 18 7.37 -0.64 -5.50
C VAL A 18 6.16 0.01 -4.84
N ALA A 19 5.08 -0.77 -4.75
CA ALA A 19 3.76 -0.33 -4.30
C ALA A 19 3.87 0.64 -3.12
N VAL A 20 3.54 1.90 -3.40
CA VAL A 20 3.27 2.92 -2.40
C VAL A 20 1.98 2.49 -1.72
N GLY A 21 2.05 2.06 -0.47
CA GLY A 21 0.84 1.81 0.30
C GLY A 21 0.16 3.13 0.58
N SER A 22 -1.04 3.34 0.05
CA SER A 22 -1.96 4.34 0.58
C SER A 22 -2.66 3.74 1.79
N VAL A 23 -2.72 4.53 2.85
CA VAL A 23 -3.55 4.27 4.02
C VAL A 23 -4.61 5.36 4.03
N GLU A 24 -5.86 4.95 4.22
CA GLU A 24 -7.00 5.86 4.28
C GLU A 24 -7.76 5.63 5.58
N ASN A 25 -8.24 6.73 6.16
CA ASN A 25 -9.07 6.82 7.34
C ASN A 25 -8.50 6.06 8.56
N GLU A 26 -7.18 6.13 8.76
CA GLU A 26 -6.57 5.56 9.96
C GLU A 26 -6.98 6.37 11.19
N GLU A 27 -7.74 5.74 12.09
CA GLU A 27 -8.34 6.42 13.24
C GLU A 27 -7.37 6.51 14.43
N HIS A 28 -7.23 7.71 15.00
CA HIS A 28 -6.47 7.97 16.23
C HIS A 28 -7.19 8.95 17.16
N THR A 29 -7.00 8.80 18.47
CA THR A 29 -7.45 9.80 19.45
C THR A 29 -6.26 10.63 19.94
N LEU A 30 -6.31 11.95 19.76
CA LEU A 30 -5.23 12.85 20.18
C LEU A 30 -5.54 13.48 21.55
N TRP A 31 -4.80 13.08 22.58
CA TRP A 31 -4.93 13.63 23.94
C TRP A 31 -3.82 14.64 24.25
N GLY A 32 -4.23 15.82 24.71
CA GLY A 32 -3.33 16.91 25.08
C GLY A 32 -2.43 17.34 23.92
N THR A 33 -1.14 17.16 24.12
CA THR A 33 -0.07 17.34 23.12
C THR A 33 0.81 16.10 23.05
N ASP A 34 0.29 14.96 23.48
CA ASP A 34 1.02 13.69 23.42
C ASP A 34 1.04 13.20 21.97
N SER A 35 2.16 12.64 21.55
CA SER A 35 2.30 12.05 20.22
C SER A 35 1.60 10.68 20.19
N VAL A 36 0.83 10.41 19.14
CA VAL A 36 0.35 9.08 18.81
C VAL A 36 1.18 8.50 17.66
N GLN A 37 1.28 7.19 17.62
CA GLN A 37 2.05 6.48 16.61
C GLN A 37 1.08 5.96 15.54
N LEU A 38 1.24 6.46 14.30
CA LEU A 38 0.56 5.87 13.15
C LEU A 38 1.05 4.42 12.93
N ASN A 39 0.19 3.58 12.35
CA ASN A 39 0.46 2.16 12.10
C ASN A 39 1.68 1.97 11.19
N SER A 40 1.94 2.95 10.32
CA SER A 40 3.12 3.01 9.48
C SER A 40 4.08 4.10 9.92
N ALA A 41 5.36 3.82 9.75
CA ALA A 41 6.43 4.80 9.83
C ALA A 41 6.91 5.15 8.42
N VAL A 42 7.75 6.18 8.32
CA VAL A 42 8.42 6.59 7.07
C VAL A 42 7.43 6.97 5.95
N ILE A 43 6.56 7.89 6.31
CA ILE A 43 5.50 8.47 5.47
C ILE A 43 6.12 9.37 4.39
N THR A 44 5.54 9.36 3.19
CA THR A 44 5.92 10.30 2.14
C THR A 44 5.59 11.71 2.61
N SER A 45 6.59 12.58 2.70
CA SER A 45 6.40 13.96 3.16
C SER A 45 5.36 14.70 2.31
N GLY A 46 4.35 15.27 2.97
CA GLY A 46 3.28 16.05 2.33
C GLY A 46 2.20 15.18 1.68
N SER A 47 2.21 13.88 1.90
CA SER A 47 1.12 12.99 1.46
C SER A 47 0.05 12.76 2.50
N GLU A 48 0.27 13.25 3.72
CA GLU A 48 -0.67 13.10 4.82
C GLU A 48 -1.84 14.08 4.70
N GLU A 49 -3.01 13.61 5.09
CA GLU A 49 -4.20 14.42 5.32
C GLU A 49 -4.80 14.02 6.67
N VAL A 50 -4.97 15.00 7.57
CA VAL A 50 -5.52 14.76 8.90
C VAL A 50 -6.89 15.40 8.97
N LYS A 51 -7.89 14.58 9.29
CA LYS A 51 -9.32 14.91 9.21
C LYS A 51 -10.01 14.69 10.55
N THR A 52 -11.05 15.47 10.86
CA THR A 52 -11.97 15.19 11.98
C THR A 52 -13.41 15.19 11.50
N MET A 53 -14.27 14.44 12.19
CA MET A 53 -15.72 14.52 12.01
C MET A 53 -16.31 15.41 13.10
N ASP A 54 -16.29 16.73 12.88
CA ASP A 54 -16.70 17.71 13.90
C ASP A 54 -18.22 17.94 13.94
N LEU A 55 -18.95 17.43 12.93
CA LEU A 55 -20.40 17.57 12.84
C LEU A 55 -21.12 16.49 13.63
N ASN A 56 -21.98 16.92 14.56
CA ASN A 56 -22.92 16.04 15.26
C ASN A 56 -24.28 15.93 14.55
N THR A 57 -24.45 16.65 13.43
CA THR A 57 -25.68 16.68 12.63
C THR A 57 -25.30 16.69 11.14
N PRO A 58 -26.01 15.92 10.28
CA PRO A 58 -25.77 15.94 8.85
C PRO A 58 -25.94 17.34 8.26
N TYR A 59 -25.03 17.72 7.36
CA TYR A 59 -25.18 18.89 6.51
C TYR A 59 -26.35 18.68 5.55
N GLU A 60 -27.20 19.69 5.40
CA GLU A 60 -28.29 19.72 4.42
C GLU A 60 -27.82 20.48 3.18
N GLU A 61 -27.49 19.72 2.14
CA GLU A 61 -27.16 20.25 0.81
C GLU A 61 -28.38 20.89 0.13
N GLY A 62 -29.58 20.50 0.56
CA GLY A 62 -30.84 20.95 -0.01
C GLY A 62 -31.21 20.19 -1.28
N SER A 63 -32.01 20.84 -2.15
CA SER A 63 -32.52 20.21 -3.36
C SER A 63 -31.54 20.34 -4.54
N GLN A 64 -31.31 19.22 -5.21
CA GLN A 64 -30.31 19.07 -6.25
C GLN A 64 -30.96 18.36 -7.45
N ILE A 65 -30.76 18.87 -8.66
CA ILE A 65 -31.27 18.28 -9.91
C ILE A 65 -30.18 17.41 -10.55
N LEU A 66 -30.41 16.11 -10.67
CA LEU A 66 -29.44 15.20 -11.27
C LEU A 66 -29.76 14.93 -12.75
N ASN A 67 -28.95 15.49 -13.65
CA ASN A 67 -29.13 15.38 -15.11
C ASN A 67 -28.18 14.36 -15.74
N GLY A 68 -28.75 13.46 -16.54
CA GLY A 68 -28.05 12.37 -17.20
C GLY A 68 -27.32 11.49 -16.19
N TYR A 69 -26.04 11.22 -16.49
CA TYR A 69 -25.10 10.49 -15.64
C TYR A 69 -23.87 11.33 -15.31
N ASN A 70 -24.02 12.66 -15.40
CA ASN A 70 -22.93 13.59 -15.12
C ASN A 70 -22.72 13.73 -13.61
N TRP A 71 -21.47 13.93 -13.22
CA TRP A 71 -21.13 14.31 -11.85
C TRP A 71 -21.65 15.70 -11.54
N ARG A 72 -22.24 15.84 -10.36
CA ARG A 72 -22.65 17.10 -9.75
C ARG A 72 -21.85 17.28 -8.47
N ALA A 73 -21.13 18.40 -8.37
CA ALA A 73 -20.42 18.77 -7.16
C ALA A 73 -21.43 19.14 -6.05
N LEU A 74 -21.11 18.71 -4.84
CA LEU A 74 -21.74 19.11 -3.59
C LEU A 74 -20.97 20.29 -2.99
N ASP A 75 -21.50 20.89 -1.92
CA ASP A 75 -20.86 22.06 -1.30
C ASP A 75 -19.51 21.74 -0.62
N HIS A 76 -19.25 20.45 -0.32
CA HIS A 76 -18.08 20.01 0.42
C HIS A 76 -17.43 18.78 -0.23
N SER A 77 -16.09 18.73 -0.18
CA SER A 77 -15.27 17.54 -0.43
C SER A 77 -15.19 16.67 0.83
N ASP A 78 -14.42 15.58 0.77
CA ASP A 78 -14.08 14.75 1.94
C ASP A 78 -15.31 14.28 2.70
N ILE A 79 -16.28 13.75 1.97
CA ILE A 79 -17.53 13.26 2.51
C ILE A 79 -17.25 11.97 3.26
N VAL A 80 -17.85 11.83 4.45
CA VAL A 80 -17.73 10.62 5.26
C VAL A 80 -18.39 9.45 4.51
N PRO A 81 -17.64 8.36 4.19
CA PRO A 81 -18.20 7.22 3.48
C PRO A 81 -19.46 6.64 4.14
N GLY A 82 -20.50 6.40 3.34
CA GLY A 82 -21.78 5.86 3.79
C GLY A 82 -22.65 6.82 4.60
N SER A 83 -22.28 8.10 4.73
CA SER A 83 -23.10 9.11 5.41
C SER A 83 -24.15 9.76 4.52
N VAL A 84 -24.04 9.60 3.19
CA VAL A 84 -24.90 10.27 2.22
C VAL A 84 -26.29 9.65 2.24
N VAL A 85 -27.30 10.52 2.31
CA VAL A 85 -28.71 10.15 2.24
C VAL A 85 -29.36 10.99 1.15
N VAL A 86 -29.97 10.31 0.17
CA VAL A 86 -30.66 10.95 -0.96
C VAL A 86 -32.14 10.57 -0.94
N THR A 87 -33.04 11.54 -1.05
CA THR A 87 -34.49 11.31 -1.04
C THR A 87 -35.24 12.11 -2.11
N ASP A 88 -36.46 11.70 -2.45
CA ASP A 88 -37.34 12.43 -3.39
C ASP A 88 -37.79 13.80 -2.82
N ASP A 89 -37.91 13.92 -1.50
CA ASP A 89 -38.36 15.14 -0.82
C ASP A 89 -37.70 15.36 0.55
N ALA A 90 -37.83 16.59 1.09
CA ALA A 90 -37.32 16.97 2.41
C ALA A 90 -37.94 16.16 3.57
N LEU A 91 -39.11 15.53 3.36
CA LEU A 91 -39.78 14.68 4.35
C LEU A 91 -39.31 13.23 4.32
N ARG A 92 -38.38 12.90 3.40
CA ARG A 92 -37.77 11.58 3.23
C ARG A 92 -38.78 10.49 2.88
N SER A 93 -39.75 10.80 2.02
CA SER A 93 -40.81 9.85 1.62
C SER A 93 -40.26 8.58 0.94
N THR A 94 -39.23 8.74 0.11
CA THR A 94 -38.48 7.66 -0.53
C THR A 94 -36.99 7.91 -0.30
N VAL A 95 -36.27 6.91 0.22
CA VAL A 95 -34.82 6.94 0.38
C VAL A 95 -34.19 6.10 -0.72
N HIS A 96 -33.31 6.72 -1.52
CA HIS A 96 -32.56 6.04 -2.56
C HIS A 96 -31.35 5.31 -1.99
N ILE A 97 -30.94 4.24 -2.67
CA ILE A 97 -29.86 3.36 -2.23
C ILE A 97 -28.59 3.64 -3.03
N GLU A 98 -27.50 3.97 -2.33
CA GLU A 98 -26.20 4.15 -2.96
C GLU A 98 -25.71 2.87 -3.66
N GLY A 99 -25.03 3.04 -4.79
CA GLY A 99 -24.59 1.95 -5.67
C GLY A 99 -25.71 1.35 -6.54
N THR A 100 -26.99 1.64 -6.23
CA THR A 100 -28.16 1.19 -7.02
C THR A 100 -28.82 2.35 -7.75
N ASP A 101 -29.09 3.45 -7.03
CA ASP A 101 -29.81 4.61 -7.54
C ASP A 101 -28.89 5.79 -7.85
N TYR A 102 -27.82 5.93 -7.07
CA TYR A 102 -26.79 6.96 -7.21
C TYR A 102 -25.41 6.42 -6.85
N VAL A 103 -24.37 7.16 -7.23
CA VAL A 103 -22.97 6.90 -6.87
C VAL A 103 -22.37 8.20 -6.36
N VAL A 104 -21.55 8.11 -5.32
CA VAL A 104 -20.83 9.23 -4.72
C VAL A 104 -19.33 9.06 -4.96
N ASP A 105 -18.67 10.16 -5.31
CA ASP A 105 -17.23 10.34 -5.18
C ASP A 105 -16.99 11.07 -3.85
N TYR A 106 -16.51 10.32 -2.86
CA TYR A 106 -16.39 10.82 -1.49
C TYR A 106 -15.25 11.82 -1.32
N GLU A 107 -14.16 11.65 -2.08
CA GLU A 107 -12.99 12.51 -2.01
C GLU A 107 -13.29 13.85 -2.65
N GLU A 108 -13.77 13.84 -3.91
CA GLU A 108 -14.07 15.08 -4.63
C GLU A 108 -15.41 15.73 -4.23
N GLY A 109 -16.25 15.03 -3.46
CA GLY A 109 -17.57 15.52 -3.08
C GLY A 109 -18.55 15.59 -4.25
N ASN A 110 -18.52 14.60 -5.14
CA ASN A 110 -19.41 14.56 -6.30
C ASN A 110 -20.49 13.48 -6.16
N ILE A 111 -21.66 13.72 -6.74
CA ILE A 111 -22.73 12.73 -6.83
C ILE A 111 -23.25 12.63 -8.26
N ARG A 112 -23.67 11.43 -8.67
CA ARG A 112 -24.41 11.22 -9.92
C ARG A 112 -25.44 10.11 -9.80
N ARG A 113 -26.37 10.08 -10.74
CA ARG A 113 -27.30 8.95 -10.91
C ARG A 113 -26.56 7.69 -11.34
N ALA A 114 -26.99 6.55 -10.81
CA ALA A 114 -26.56 5.25 -11.29
C ALA A 114 -27.36 4.85 -12.54
N VAL A 115 -26.70 4.11 -13.46
CA VAL A 115 -27.36 3.62 -14.67
C VAL A 115 -28.38 2.55 -14.28
N GLY A 116 -29.64 2.74 -14.68
CA GLY A 116 -30.74 1.82 -14.34
C GLY A 116 -31.33 2.00 -12.94
N GLY A 117 -30.88 3.02 -12.19
CA GLY A 117 -31.45 3.40 -10.90
C GLY A 117 -32.86 4.00 -11.00
N SER A 118 -33.53 4.12 -9.85
CA SER A 118 -34.89 4.66 -9.73
C SER A 118 -34.98 6.18 -9.87
N ILE A 119 -33.88 6.90 -9.63
CA ILE A 119 -33.83 8.36 -9.80
C ILE A 119 -33.97 8.68 -11.28
N GLY A 120 -35.04 9.39 -11.65
CA GLY A 120 -35.32 9.81 -13.03
C GLY A 120 -34.33 10.84 -13.59
N ASP A 121 -34.25 10.94 -14.91
CA ASP A 121 -33.41 11.97 -15.55
C ASP A 121 -34.00 13.36 -15.32
N GLY A 122 -33.18 14.28 -14.79
CA GLY A 122 -33.62 15.61 -14.38
C GLY A 122 -34.51 15.61 -13.13
N ALA A 123 -34.53 14.51 -12.36
CA ALA A 123 -35.22 14.48 -11.08
C ALA A 123 -34.55 15.42 -10.07
N GLU A 124 -35.40 16.09 -9.28
CA GLU A 124 -34.98 16.83 -8.09
C GLU A 124 -34.94 15.86 -6.90
N VAL A 125 -33.81 15.85 -6.19
CA VAL A 125 -33.59 15.04 -4.99
C VAL A 125 -33.09 15.93 -3.86
N TYR A 126 -33.26 15.50 -2.62
CA TYR A 126 -32.74 16.16 -1.43
C TYR A 126 -31.60 15.34 -0.84
N ILE A 127 -30.52 16.00 -0.47
CA ILE A 127 -29.28 15.33 -0.05
C ILE A 127 -28.86 15.82 1.35
N TRP A 128 -28.48 14.87 2.19
CA TRP A 128 -27.79 15.12 3.45
C TRP A 128 -26.55 14.25 3.56
N TYR A 129 -25.51 14.75 4.21
CA TYR A 129 -24.29 13.98 4.43
C TYR A 129 -23.48 14.52 5.61
N LEU A 130 -22.50 13.74 6.07
CA LEU A 130 -21.44 14.21 6.96
C LEU A 130 -20.18 14.42 6.12
N TYR A 131 -19.39 15.42 6.44
CA TYR A 131 -18.09 15.66 5.81
C TYR A 131 -17.00 15.83 6.87
N TYR A 132 -15.77 15.58 6.46
CA TYR A 132 -14.60 15.77 7.29
C TYR A 132 -14.14 17.23 7.26
N THR A 133 -13.66 17.72 8.39
CA THR A 133 -12.86 18.94 8.45
C THR A 133 -11.39 18.58 8.29
N VAL A 134 -10.77 19.06 7.21
CA VAL A 134 -9.34 18.86 6.93
C VAL A 134 -8.52 19.88 7.73
N HIS A 135 -7.53 19.39 8.48
CA HIS A 135 -6.66 20.19 9.33
C HIS A 135 -5.36 20.56 8.63
N ILE A 136 -4.77 21.68 9.06
CA ILE A 136 -3.57 22.26 8.46
C ILE A 136 -2.34 21.87 9.28
N LYS A 137 -1.36 21.25 8.60
CA LYS A 137 -0.06 20.94 9.20
C LYS A 137 0.64 22.19 9.73
N ASP A 138 1.36 22.02 10.83
CA ASP A 138 2.09 23.06 11.57
C ASP A 138 1.20 24.18 12.14
N THR A 139 -0.14 24.04 12.01
CA THR A 139 -1.15 24.89 12.64
C THR A 139 -1.98 24.08 13.64
N ASP A 140 -2.50 22.94 13.19
CA ASP A 140 -3.40 22.09 13.97
C ASP A 140 -2.71 20.83 14.50
N TYR A 141 -1.74 20.32 13.75
CA TYR A 141 -0.93 19.15 14.09
C TYR A 141 0.48 19.26 13.55
N THR A 142 1.38 18.44 14.08
CA THR A 142 2.72 18.16 13.51
C THR A 142 2.87 16.66 13.28
N ILE A 143 3.62 16.28 12.27
CA ILE A 143 3.93 14.88 11.98
C ILE A 143 5.45 14.71 11.78
N ASP A 144 6.03 13.70 12.43
CA ASP A 144 7.36 13.21 12.09
C ASP A 144 7.21 12.11 11.04
N TYR A 145 7.51 12.44 9.79
CA TYR A 145 7.43 11.49 8.69
C TYR A 145 8.29 10.26 8.88
N THR A 146 9.42 10.35 9.57
CA THR A 146 10.33 9.21 9.74
C THR A 146 9.74 8.21 10.72
N SER A 147 9.31 8.68 11.89
CA SER A 147 8.75 7.82 12.93
C SER A 147 7.28 7.48 12.69
N GLY A 148 6.53 8.32 11.99
CA GLY A 148 5.06 8.25 11.93
C GLY A 148 4.39 8.82 13.18
N ALA A 149 5.11 9.61 13.99
CA ALA A 149 4.54 10.23 15.17
C ALA A 149 3.69 11.46 14.79
N LEU A 150 2.40 11.40 15.10
CA LEU A 150 1.43 12.49 14.90
C LEU A 150 1.14 13.15 16.25
N THR A 151 1.23 14.48 16.30
CA THR A 151 1.03 15.25 17.53
C THR A 151 0.09 16.41 17.27
N ARG A 152 -0.90 16.59 18.14
CA ARG A 152 -1.78 17.75 18.14
C ARG A 152 -1.04 19.00 18.61
N ILE A 153 -1.26 20.13 17.94
CA ILE A 153 -0.79 21.45 18.40
C ILE A 153 -1.80 22.06 19.38
N ASN A 154 -1.33 22.52 20.54
CA ASN A 154 -2.20 23.19 21.50
C ASN A 154 -2.69 24.54 20.95
N GLY A 155 -4.01 24.73 20.91
CA GLY A 155 -4.64 25.93 20.35
C GLY A 155 -4.98 25.83 18.86
N GLY A 156 -4.65 24.72 18.20
CA GLY A 156 -5.12 24.40 16.85
C GLY A 156 -6.59 23.96 16.81
N GLY A 157 -7.07 23.67 15.61
CA GLY A 157 -8.45 23.29 15.27
C GLY A 157 -8.87 21.91 15.79
N ILE A 158 -7.93 21.01 16.08
CA ILE A 158 -8.24 19.69 16.64
C ILE A 158 -8.57 19.83 18.14
N ALA A 159 -9.70 19.31 18.58
CA ALA A 159 -10.09 19.30 19.99
C ALA A 159 -9.22 18.33 20.84
N ASN A 160 -9.02 18.64 22.12
CA ASN A 160 -8.37 17.72 23.05
C ASN A 160 -9.23 16.46 23.27
N GLY A 161 -8.68 15.28 23.04
CA GLY A 161 -9.41 14.01 23.03
C GLY A 161 -10.23 13.80 21.75
N GLY A 162 -9.99 14.62 20.71
CA GLY A 162 -10.63 14.47 19.41
C GLY A 162 -10.15 13.23 18.67
N ILE A 163 -11.07 12.61 17.92
CA ILE A 163 -10.77 11.51 17.01
C ILE A 163 -10.38 12.13 15.66
N VAL A 164 -9.20 11.76 15.16
CA VAL A 164 -8.72 12.12 13.83
C VAL A 164 -8.70 10.90 12.92
N TYR A 165 -8.92 11.13 11.64
CA TYR A 165 -8.77 10.18 10.55
C TYR A 165 -7.58 10.63 9.71
N VAL A 166 -6.62 9.75 9.51
CA VAL A 166 -5.37 10.10 8.84
C VAL A 166 -5.23 9.28 7.57
N ASP A 167 -5.10 9.99 6.46
CA ASP A 167 -4.74 9.42 5.17
C ASP A 167 -3.27 9.73 4.92
N TYR A 168 -2.53 8.80 4.35
CA TYR A 168 -1.14 9.04 3.99
C TYR A 168 -0.61 7.98 3.03
N THR A 169 0.49 8.30 2.36
CA THR A 169 1.22 7.32 1.55
C THR A 169 2.54 6.94 2.19
N THR A 170 2.97 5.69 1.98
CA THR A 170 4.27 5.19 2.43
C THR A 170 5.19 5.00 1.24
N THR A 171 6.44 5.44 1.35
CA THR A 171 7.41 5.17 0.27
C THR A 171 7.98 3.75 0.39
N ALA A 172 8.53 3.22 -0.70
CA ALA A 172 9.34 2.00 -0.67
C ALA A 172 10.77 2.24 -0.19
N SER A 173 11.21 3.49 -0.01
CA SER A 173 12.52 3.86 0.55
C SER A 173 12.70 3.50 2.04
N THR A 174 11.80 2.69 2.58
CA THR A 174 11.51 2.48 4.01
C THR A 174 11.90 1.07 4.47
N ILE A 175 12.78 0.43 3.70
CA ILE A 175 13.33 -0.88 4.01
C ILE A 175 14.56 -0.63 4.91
N PRO A 176 14.54 -1.05 6.18
CA PRO A 176 15.64 -0.79 7.10
C PRO A 176 16.96 -1.34 6.55
N ASP A 177 18.05 -0.61 6.76
CA ASP A 177 19.39 -1.03 6.29
C ASP A 177 19.79 -2.41 6.85
N ALA A 178 19.32 -2.73 8.05
CA ALA A 178 19.47 -4.05 8.65
C ALA A 178 18.82 -5.14 7.78
N LEU A 179 17.56 -4.96 7.37
CA LEU A 179 16.84 -5.90 6.51
C LEU A 179 17.51 -6.03 5.13
N ILE A 180 18.00 -4.91 4.58
CA ILE A 180 18.75 -4.94 3.32
C ILE A 180 20.05 -5.75 3.47
N SER A 181 20.81 -5.52 4.54
CA SER A 181 22.05 -6.23 4.82
C SER A 181 21.84 -7.73 5.04
N GLU A 182 20.78 -8.10 5.77
CA GLU A 182 20.38 -9.50 5.98
C GLU A 182 19.99 -10.17 4.67
N ALA A 183 19.17 -9.51 3.85
CA ALA A 183 18.74 -10.05 2.56
C ALA A 183 19.90 -10.21 1.56
N ILE A 184 20.87 -9.28 1.57
CA ILE A 184 22.09 -9.42 0.78
C ILE A 184 22.85 -10.68 1.22
N THR A 185 23.07 -10.84 2.53
CA THR A 185 23.77 -12.01 3.07
C THR A 185 23.08 -13.32 2.68
N GLU A 186 21.75 -13.39 2.86
CA GLU A 186 20.98 -14.58 2.51
C GLU A 186 21.00 -14.87 0.99
N ALA A 187 20.92 -13.84 0.15
CA ALA A 187 21.02 -13.98 -1.30
C ALA A 187 22.38 -14.57 -1.72
N GLU A 188 23.46 -14.05 -1.14
CA GLU A 188 24.81 -14.49 -1.46
C GLU A 188 25.07 -15.92 -1.01
N ASP A 189 24.64 -16.30 0.19
CA ASP A 189 24.74 -17.67 0.68
C ASP A 189 24.00 -18.66 -0.24
N LYS A 190 22.80 -18.27 -0.72
CA LYS A 190 22.03 -19.07 -1.68
C LYS A 190 22.73 -19.25 -3.02
N ILE A 191 23.45 -18.23 -3.49
CA ILE A 191 24.21 -18.28 -4.75
C ILE A 191 25.48 -19.13 -4.55
N LEU A 192 26.26 -18.87 -3.49
CA LEU A 192 27.49 -19.59 -3.17
C LEU A 192 27.27 -21.10 -3.09
N ALA A 193 26.17 -21.53 -2.47
CA ALA A 193 25.81 -22.95 -2.36
C ALA A 193 25.58 -23.66 -3.71
N ARG A 194 25.47 -22.90 -4.81
CA ARG A 194 25.11 -23.41 -6.15
C ARG A 194 26.09 -23.03 -7.25
N LEU A 195 27.19 -22.35 -6.93
CA LEU A 195 28.17 -21.92 -7.94
C LEU A 195 28.80 -23.11 -8.67
N ALA A 196 28.97 -22.97 -9.97
CA ALA A 196 29.76 -23.87 -10.78
C ALA A 196 31.26 -23.70 -10.49
N GLU A 197 32.03 -24.74 -10.79
CA GLU A 197 33.49 -24.68 -10.72
C GLU A 197 34.04 -23.54 -11.60
N GLY A 198 35.02 -22.80 -11.08
CA GLY A 198 35.59 -21.62 -11.73
C GLY A 198 34.97 -20.28 -11.33
N TYR A 199 33.92 -20.30 -10.50
CA TYR A 199 33.37 -19.09 -9.86
C TYR A 199 33.50 -19.20 -8.34
N ASP A 200 33.73 -18.05 -7.69
CA ASP A 200 33.84 -17.95 -6.24
C ASP A 200 33.28 -16.61 -5.72
N ALA A 201 33.32 -16.43 -4.39
CA ALA A 201 32.91 -15.21 -3.69
C ALA A 201 33.74 -13.97 -4.05
N GLY A 202 34.89 -14.14 -4.73
CA GLY A 202 35.75 -13.06 -5.20
C GLY A 202 35.46 -12.62 -6.64
N SER A 203 34.56 -13.32 -7.34
CA SER A 203 34.25 -13.01 -8.74
C SER A 203 33.70 -11.59 -8.91
N SER A 204 34.20 -10.88 -9.92
CA SER A 204 33.75 -9.54 -10.29
C SER A 204 32.75 -9.54 -11.45
N ASP A 205 32.24 -10.71 -11.87
CA ASP A 205 31.32 -10.81 -13.01
C ASP A 205 30.03 -10.02 -12.78
N GLN A 206 29.67 -9.17 -13.73
CA GLN A 206 28.50 -8.31 -13.62
C GLN A 206 27.19 -9.11 -13.48
N GLY A 207 27.09 -10.29 -14.07
CA GLY A 207 25.89 -11.13 -13.94
C GLY A 207 25.72 -11.71 -12.55
N LEU A 208 26.81 -12.00 -11.81
CA LEU A 208 26.71 -12.38 -10.40
C LEU A 208 26.24 -11.21 -9.55
N LYS A 209 26.73 -10.00 -9.81
CA LYS A 209 26.28 -8.77 -9.13
C LYS A 209 24.80 -8.48 -9.37
N THR A 210 24.38 -8.54 -10.62
CA THR A 210 22.97 -8.33 -11.00
C THR A 210 22.08 -9.41 -10.39
N GLY A 211 22.44 -10.68 -10.50
CA GLY A 211 21.67 -11.78 -9.95
C GLY A 211 21.58 -11.76 -8.41
N ALA A 212 22.66 -11.39 -7.71
CA ALA A 212 22.66 -11.19 -6.27
C ALA A 212 21.75 -10.03 -5.85
N THR A 213 21.78 -8.91 -6.58
CA THR A 213 20.90 -7.76 -6.35
C THR A 213 19.43 -8.14 -6.52
N GLU A 214 19.09 -8.81 -7.62
CA GLU A 214 17.72 -9.27 -7.93
C GLU A 214 17.21 -10.25 -6.86
N LEU A 215 18.06 -11.19 -6.41
CA LEU A 215 17.67 -12.16 -5.39
C LEU A 215 17.50 -11.50 -4.00
N ALA A 216 18.35 -10.54 -3.65
CA ALA A 216 18.20 -9.76 -2.42
C ALA A 216 16.88 -8.99 -2.41
N ILE A 217 16.51 -8.35 -3.53
CA ILE A 217 15.22 -7.67 -3.68
C ILE A 217 14.06 -8.65 -3.50
N ALA A 218 14.13 -9.85 -4.10
CA ALA A 218 13.09 -10.86 -3.93
C ALA A 218 12.88 -11.23 -2.45
N ILE A 219 13.96 -11.43 -1.70
CA ILE A 219 13.92 -11.74 -0.27
C ILE A 219 13.29 -10.59 0.52
N ILE A 220 13.69 -9.35 0.22
CA ILE A 220 13.13 -8.15 0.84
C ILE A 220 11.62 -8.03 0.59
N CYS A 221 11.18 -8.20 -0.66
CA CYS A 221 9.76 -8.14 -1.02
C CYS A 221 8.95 -9.21 -0.28
N ASN A 222 9.49 -10.42 -0.15
CA ASN A 222 8.85 -11.49 0.61
C ASN A 222 8.76 -11.16 2.12
N ALA A 223 9.82 -10.59 2.69
CA ALA A 223 9.83 -10.16 4.09
C ALA A 223 8.78 -9.06 4.35
N LYS A 224 8.64 -8.10 3.43
CA LYS A 224 7.63 -7.04 3.51
C LYS A 224 6.19 -7.58 3.40
N ALA A 225 5.95 -8.51 2.48
CA ALA A 225 4.64 -9.18 2.40
C ALA A 225 4.26 -9.84 3.73
N MET A 226 5.20 -10.53 4.39
CA MET A 226 4.96 -11.14 5.70
C MET A 226 4.76 -10.11 6.82
N ASP A 227 5.50 -9.00 6.82
CA ASP A 227 5.35 -7.94 7.82
C ASP A 227 3.97 -7.27 7.72
N ILE A 228 3.50 -6.97 6.50
CA ILE A 228 2.16 -6.42 6.23
C ILE A 228 1.08 -7.37 6.74
N MET A 229 1.16 -8.65 6.37
CA MET A 229 0.20 -9.68 6.79
C MET A 229 0.13 -9.86 8.31
N ASN A 230 1.23 -9.63 9.03
CA ASN A 230 1.27 -9.76 10.49
C ASN A 230 0.76 -8.50 11.22
N ARG A 231 0.85 -7.32 10.60
CA ARG A 231 0.51 -6.05 11.24
C ARG A 231 -0.91 -5.59 10.93
N LEU A 232 -1.37 -5.80 9.71
CA LEU A 232 -2.64 -5.27 9.23
C LEU A 232 -3.65 -6.41 9.07
N HIS A 233 -4.86 -6.21 9.59
CA HIS A 233 -5.99 -7.13 9.46
C HIS A 233 -7.12 -6.45 8.66
N SER A 234 -6.80 -5.93 7.47
CA SER A 234 -7.74 -5.20 6.61
C SER A 234 -7.71 -5.73 5.18
N ASN A 235 -8.79 -5.52 4.41
CA ASN A 235 -8.82 -5.93 3.00
C ASN A 235 -7.73 -5.26 2.16
N SER A 236 -7.36 -4.01 2.48
CA SER A 236 -6.24 -3.32 1.83
C SER A 236 -4.89 -3.99 2.08
N SER A 237 -4.73 -4.70 3.20
CA SER A 237 -3.51 -5.44 3.52
C SER A 237 -3.33 -6.69 2.66
N ASP A 238 -4.43 -7.31 2.20
CA ASP A 238 -4.39 -8.47 1.33
C ASP A 238 -3.87 -8.08 -0.06
N ASP A 239 -4.39 -6.99 -0.64
CA ASP A 239 -3.95 -6.47 -1.94
C ASP A 239 -2.47 -6.08 -1.92
N MET A 240 -2.03 -5.37 -0.89
CA MET A 240 -0.62 -5.01 -0.73
C MET A 240 0.26 -6.25 -0.55
N THR A 241 -0.15 -7.20 0.29
CA THR A 241 0.57 -8.46 0.51
C THR A 241 0.72 -9.23 -0.81
N GLU A 242 -0.33 -9.29 -1.62
CA GLU A 242 -0.31 -9.94 -2.93
C GLU A 242 0.67 -9.24 -3.90
N GLN A 243 0.63 -7.90 -3.98
CA GLN A 243 1.55 -7.14 -4.83
C GLN A 243 3.02 -7.38 -4.43
N TRP A 244 3.34 -7.32 -3.14
CA TRP A 244 4.70 -7.61 -2.65
C TRP A 244 5.13 -9.05 -2.93
N ARG A 245 4.20 -10.01 -2.82
CA ARG A 245 4.47 -11.41 -3.14
C ARG A 245 4.70 -11.63 -4.64
N GLU A 246 3.92 -10.98 -5.50
CA GLU A 246 4.11 -11.04 -6.95
C GLU A 246 5.46 -10.45 -7.36
N MET A 247 5.81 -9.28 -6.80
CA MET A 247 7.12 -8.67 -7.01
C MET A 247 8.27 -9.59 -6.57
N SER A 248 8.15 -10.21 -5.39
CA SER A 248 9.10 -11.20 -4.90
C SER A 248 9.33 -12.33 -5.91
N LEU A 249 8.26 -12.94 -6.42
CA LEU A 249 8.33 -14.01 -7.40
C LEU A 249 8.96 -13.56 -8.72
N ARG A 250 8.59 -12.37 -9.21
CA ARG A 250 9.16 -11.78 -10.43
C ARG A 250 10.67 -11.61 -10.32
N TYR A 251 11.13 -10.97 -9.23
CA TYR A 251 12.56 -10.76 -9.00
C TYR A 251 13.31 -12.06 -8.76
N GLN A 252 12.72 -13.03 -8.08
CA GLN A 252 13.32 -14.34 -7.88
C GLN A 252 13.53 -15.06 -9.22
N ASN A 253 12.53 -15.05 -10.10
CA ASN A 253 12.64 -15.65 -11.43
C ASN A 253 13.70 -14.94 -12.29
N GLN A 254 13.72 -13.60 -12.26
CA GLN A 254 14.73 -12.81 -12.96
C GLN A 254 16.14 -13.13 -12.46
N ALA A 255 16.32 -13.17 -11.13
CA ALA A 255 17.58 -13.54 -10.50
C ALA A 255 18.07 -14.91 -10.98
N TRP A 256 17.21 -15.93 -10.95
CA TRP A 256 17.63 -17.28 -11.37
C TRP A 256 17.90 -17.39 -12.87
N ASN A 257 17.20 -16.63 -13.70
CA ASN A 257 17.51 -16.53 -15.12
C ASN A 257 18.89 -15.89 -15.34
N THR A 258 19.18 -14.78 -14.67
CA THR A 258 20.49 -14.09 -14.70
C THR A 258 21.60 -15.01 -14.19
N LEU A 259 21.35 -15.75 -13.12
CA LEU A 259 22.32 -16.60 -12.45
C LEU A 259 22.59 -17.92 -13.20
N SER A 260 21.67 -18.37 -14.06
CA SER A 260 21.69 -19.70 -14.69
C SER A 260 23.02 -20.11 -15.33
N ARG A 261 23.80 -19.16 -15.87
CA ARG A 261 25.12 -19.40 -16.48
C ARG A 261 26.27 -19.66 -15.49
N PHE A 262 26.08 -19.28 -14.22
CA PHE A 262 27.09 -19.42 -13.15
C PHE A 262 26.80 -20.60 -12.22
N LEU A 263 25.61 -21.18 -12.29
CA LEU A 263 25.21 -22.25 -11.39
C LEU A 263 25.67 -23.60 -11.92
N ALA A 264 26.05 -24.49 -11.00
CA ALA A 264 26.33 -25.86 -11.33
C ALA A 264 25.08 -26.51 -11.95
N LYS A 265 25.22 -27.08 -13.16
CA LYS A 265 24.12 -27.86 -13.74
C LYS A 265 23.80 -29.02 -12.79
N PRO A 266 22.51 -29.34 -12.56
CA PRO A 266 22.15 -30.53 -11.80
C PRO A 266 22.88 -31.72 -12.43
N ALA A 267 23.66 -32.44 -11.62
CA ALA A 267 24.32 -33.65 -12.11
C ALA A 267 23.22 -34.59 -12.61
N ILE A 268 23.11 -34.76 -13.92
CA ILE A 268 22.30 -35.83 -14.51
C ILE A 268 22.94 -37.11 -13.95
N ARG A 269 22.32 -37.73 -12.95
CA ARG A 269 22.70 -39.05 -12.47
C ARG A 269 22.50 -40.01 -13.64
N SER A 270 23.54 -40.17 -14.45
CA SER A 270 23.62 -41.24 -15.42
C SER A 270 23.61 -42.54 -14.63
N ALA A 271 22.43 -43.15 -14.51
CA ALA A 271 22.29 -44.52 -14.08
C ALA A 271 22.91 -45.41 -15.17
N LYS A 272 24.24 -45.50 -15.19
CA LYS A 272 24.94 -46.61 -15.84
C LYS A 272 24.69 -47.83 -14.98
N THR A 273 23.58 -48.51 -15.21
CA THR A 273 23.38 -49.90 -14.81
C THR A 273 24.48 -50.70 -15.50
N GLN A 274 25.57 -50.98 -14.80
CA GLN A 274 26.51 -52.04 -15.17
C GLN A 274 25.77 -53.36 -14.99
N VAL A 275 25.11 -53.84 -16.05
CA VAL A 275 24.73 -55.25 -16.16
C VAL A 275 26.02 -56.03 -16.41
N ASN A 276 26.71 -56.39 -15.33
CA ASN A 276 27.77 -57.39 -15.41
C ASN A 276 27.11 -58.78 -15.45
N MET A 277 27.27 -59.42 -16.60
CA MET A 277 26.99 -60.83 -16.84
C MET A 277 27.72 -61.71 -15.81
N ASN A 278 26.98 -62.64 -15.21
CA ASN A 278 27.53 -63.89 -14.69
C ASN A 278 26.50 -65.00 -14.93
N LEU A 279 26.54 -65.58 -16.12
CA LEU A 279 26.02 -66.92 -16.40
C LEU A 279 27.25 -67.81 -16.62
N HIS A 280 27.67 -68.47 -15.55
CA HIS A 280 28.56 -69.64 -15.60
C HIS A 280 27.95 -70.75 -14.76
N ARG A 281 27.68 -71.85 -15.48
CA ARG A 281 27.32 -73.22 -15.06
C ARG A 281 25.87 -73.49 -14.71
#